data_AF-A0A7W0YR18-F1
#
_entry.id   AF-A0A7W0YR18-F1
#
_cell.length_a   1.000
_cell.length_b   1.000
_cell.length_c   1.000
_cell.angle_alpha   90.00
_cell.angle_beta   90.00
_cell.angle_gamma   90.00
#
_symmetry.space_group_name_H-M   'P 1'
#
loop_
_entity.id
_entity.type
_entity.pdbx_description
1 polymer ?
#
loop_
_entity_poly.entity_id
_entity_poly.type
_entity_poly.pdbx_seq_one_letter_code
_entity_poly.pdbx_strand_id
1 'polypeptide(L)'
;MTQTPLASECDLSEWSTVGYVTAVRRSAFASVGGYDSSYNFAEEYDLRLRLTRRFALERVAKPLYGIDKASVPFNDERVKTALRSFFTPESSAKRGYGYLFNRLEEAAEIERAFESELRARDAFLDGDTRALDCPHDRVGPMVTVVIPVYNRAAYVCRALESVLKGTFRDFEIIVVDGGSTDGTVESVLVRKTINQCATPARFQ
;
A
#
# COMPACT_ATOMS: atom_id res chain seq x y z
N MET A 1 26.59 0.65 -1.20
CA MET A 1 25.12 0.74 -1.23
C MET A 1 24.59 -0.63 -1.61
N THR A 2 24.24 -1.43 -0.61
CA THR A 2 23.59 -2.73 -0.79
C THR A 2 22.23 -2.50 -1.43
N GLN A 3 22.05 -2.93 -2.68
CA GLN A 3 20.76 -2.89 -3.33
C GLN A 3 19.81 -3.78 -2.54
N THR A 4 18.71 -3.23 -2.07
CA THR A 4 17.56 -4.01 -1.62
C THR A 4 17.22 -5.00 -2.73
N PRO A 5 17.14 -6.31 -2.47
CA PRO A 5 16.66 -7.25 -3.47
C PRO A 5 15.27 -6.79 -3.88
N LEU A 6 15.09 -6.47 -5.16
CA LEU A 6 13.77 -6.22 -5.70
C LEU A 6 13.01 -7.53 -5.60
N ALA A 7 11.84 -7.48 -4.96
CA ALA A 7 10.99 -8.63 -4.80
C ALA A 7 10.79 -9.28 -6.17
N SER A 8 10.91 -10.61 -6.21
CA SER A 8 10.46 -11.44 -7.33
C SER A 8 8.94 -11.37 -7.54
N GLU A 9 8.25 -10.58 -6.71
CA GLU A 9 6.82 -10.32 -6.74
C GLU A 9 6.54 -9.03 -7.51
N CYS A 10 5.49 -9.07 -8.32
CA CYS A 10 4.99 -7.93 -9.05
C CYS A 10 4.39 -6.91 -8.08
N ASP A 11 5.22 -6.02 -7.52
CA ASP A 11 4.78 -4.92 -6.65
C ASP A 11 3.82 -3.99 -7.41
N LEU A 12 2.54 -4.08 -7.05
CA LEU A 12 1.47 -3.30 -7.64
C LEU A 12 1.35 -1.92 -7.00
N SER A 13 2.08 -1.60 -5.92
CA SER A 13 2.00 -0.29 -5.30
C SER A 13 2.52 0.80 -6.23
N GLU A 14 2.06 2.03 -6.00
CA GLU A 14 2.52 3.24 -6.66
C GLU A 14 4.01 3.52 -6.37
N TRP A 15 4.57 2.92 -5.32
CA TRP A 15 5.96 3.08 -4.86
C TRP A 15 6.98 2.19 -5.58
N SER A 16 6.53 1.33 -6.50
CA SER A 16 7.41 0.39 -7.21
C SER A 16 8.59 1.11 -7.87
N THR A 17 9.80 0.62 -7.61
CA THR A 17 11.07 1.26 -8.02
C THR A 17 11.49 0.84 -9.42
N VAL A 18 10.66 1.16 -10.42
CA VAL A 18 10.99 0.94 -11.85
C VAL A 18 11.95 1.99 -12.43
N GLY A 19 12.23 3.07 -11.69
CA GLY A 19 13.13 4.16 -12.10
C GLY A 19 12.44 5.20 -13.00
N TYR A 20 13.10 6.33 -13.27
CA TYR A 20 12.51 7.45 -14.03
C TYR A 20 12.50 7.24 -15.56
N VAL A 21 13.12 6.17 -16.05
CA VAL A 21 13.22 5.88 -17.48
C VAL A 21 12.70 4.47 -17.72
N THR A 22 11.56 4.38 -18.40
CA THR A 22 10.93 3.11 -18.78
C THR A 22 10.98 2.95 -20.29
N ALA A 23 11.41 1.78 -20.76
CA ALA A 23 11.40 1.42 -22.17
C ALA A 23 10.44 0.26 -22.41
N VAL A 24 9.49 0.42 -23.34
CA VAL A 24 8.47 -0.58 -23.66
C VAL A 24 8.47 -0.83 -25.17
N ARG A 25 8.29 -2.08 -25.60
CA ARG A 25 8.06 -2.39 -27.02
C ARG A 25 6.80 -1.66 -27.50
N ARG A 26 6.87 -1.01 -28.66
CA ARG A 26 5.71 -0.30 -29.25
C ARG A 26 4.47 -1.18 -29.34
N SER A 27 4.63 -2.45 -29.72
CA SER A 27 3.52 -3.41 -29.80
C SER A 27 2.88 -3.69 -28.43
N ALA A 28 3.68 -3.81 -27.36
CA ALA A 28 3.17 -4.01 -26.01
C ALA A 28 2.42 -2.77 -25.51
N PHE A 29 2.99 -1.57 -25.70
CA PHE A 29 2.35 -0.29 -25.37
C PHE A 29 0.99 -0.12 -26.09
N ALA A 30 0.95 -0.38 -27.40
CA ALA A 30 -0.29 -0.32 -28.17
C ALA A 30 -1.31 -1.39 -27.72
N SER A 31 -0.85 -2.58 -27.36
CA SER A 31 -1.74 -3.68 -26.95
C SER A 31 -2.50 -3.42 -25.66
N VAL A 32 -2.00 -2.53 -24.80
CA VAL A 32 -2.65 -2.13 -23.54
C VAL A 32 -3.44 -0.81 -23.66
N GLY A 33 -3.43 -0.16 -24.83
CA GLY A 33 -4.18 1.07 -25.07
C GLY A 33 -3.38 2.37 -24.89
N GLY A 34 -2.08 2.30 -24.59
CA GLY A 34 -1.25 3.50 -24.38
C GLY A 34 -1.59 4.28 -23.11
N TYR A 35 -1.25 5.57 -23.07
CA TYR A 35 -1.59 6.46 -21.95
C TYR A 35 -3.08 6.83 -21.95
N ASP A 36 -3.69 6.87 -20.77
CA ASP A 36 -5.04 7.40 -20.58
C ASP A 36 -4.97 8.87 -20.14
N SER A 37 -5.42 9.76 -21.02
CA SER A 37 -5.46 11.20 -20.78
C SER A 37 -6.49 11.62 -19.72
N SER A 38 -7.26 10.69 -19.16
CA SER A 38 -8.14 10.96 -18.02
C SER A 38 -7.39 11.11 -16.69
N TYR A 39 -6.10 10.79 -16.66
CA TYR A 39 -5.22 10.99 -15.49
C TYR A 39 -4.32 12.20 -15.69
N ASN A 40 -4.18 13.01 -14.63
CA ASN A 40 -3.24 14.13 -14.58
C ASN A 40 -1.98 13.80 -13.75
N PHE A 41 -2.09 12.83 -12.84
CA PHE A 41 -1.04 12.47 -11.88
C PHE A 41 -0.66 10.99 -11.95
N ALA A 42 -1.62 10.10 -12.21
CA ALA A 42 -1.41 8.65 -12.17
C ALA A 42 -1.29 7.97 -13.55
N GLU A 43 -1.04 8.72 -14.63
CA GLU A 43 -0.99 8.20 -16.00
C GLU A 43 0.07 7.10 -16.21
N GLU A 44 1.26 7.29 -15.62
CA GLU A 44 2.35 6.31 -15.70
C GLU A 44 2.06 5.08 -14.84
N TYR A 45 1.40 5.30 -13.70
CA TYR A 45 1.03 4.24 -12.76
C TYR A 45 -0.03 3.32 -13.37
N ASP A 46 -1.12 3.88 -13.91
CA ASP A 46 -2.16 3.12 -14.62
C ASP A 46 -1.57 2.34 -15.81
N LEU A 47 -0.76 2.97 -16.66
CA LEU A 47 -0.10 2.29 -17.77
C LEU A 47 0.75 1.12 -17.29
N ARG A 48 1.50 1.31 -16.19
CA ARG A 48 2.34 0.26 -15.61
C ARG A 48 1.49 -0.92 -15.12
N LEU A 49 0.40 -0.67 -14.39
CA LEU A 49 -0.50 -1.73 -13.93
C LEU A 49 -1.05 -2.56 -15.09
N ARG A 50 -1.51 -1.90 -16.16
CA ARG A 50 -1.99 -2.59 -17.37
C ARG A 50 -0.90 -3.38 -18.09
N LEU A 51 0.35 -2.90 -18.09
CA LEU A 51 1.50 -3.63 -18.64
C LEU A 51 1.86 -4.85 -17.79
N THR A 52 1.98 -4.71 -16.48
CA THR A 52 2.38 -5.81 -15.58
C THR A 52 1.34 -6.93 -15.52
N ARG A 53 0.08 -6.63 -15.81
CA ARG A 53 -0.97 -7.65 -15.96
C ARG A 53 -0.69 -8.65 -17.09
N ARG A 54 0.07 -8.25 -18.11
CA ARG A 54 0.27 -9.03 -19.35
C ARG A 54 1.73 -9.36 -19.65
N PHE A 55 2.66 -8.61 -19.08
CA PHE A 55 4.08 -8.70 -19.40
C PHE A 55 4.92 -8.62 -18.13
N ALA A 56 6.06 -9.32 -18.13
CA ALA A 56 7.07 -9.14 -17.10
C ALA A 56 7.78 -7.79 -17.28
N LEU A 57 7.97 -7.06 -16.18
CA LEU A 57 8.85 -5.90 -16.14
C LEU A 57 10.22 -6.33 -15.61
N GLU A 58 11.26 -5.95 -16.34
CA GLU A 58 12.63 -6.19 -15.92
C GLU A 58 13.36 -4.86 -15.75
N ARG A 59 14.16 -4.78 -14.68
CA ARG A 59 15.01 -3.63 -14.42
C ARG A 59 16.38 -3.84 -15.06
N VAL A 60 16.78 -2.91 -15.93
CA VAL A 60 18.17 -2.86 -16.41
C VAL A 60 19.04 -2.31 -15.28
N ALA A 61 19.85 -3.17 -14.67
CA ALA A 61 20.74 -2.81 -13.55
C ALA A 61 21.99 -2.04 -14.00
N LYS A 62 21.81 -1.01 -14.84
CA LYS A 62 22.86 -0.09 -15.31
C LYS A 62 22.38 1.34 -15.11
N PRO A 63 23.27 2.28 -14.74
CA PRO A 63 22.93 3.70 -14.70
C PRO A 63 22.76 4.21 -16.14
N LEU A 64 21.51 4.26 -16.62
CA LEU A 64 21.18 4.70 -17.98
C LEU A 64 20.87 6.20 -18.07
N TYR A 65 20.64 6.86 -16.93
CA TYR A 65 20.39 8.29 -16.85
C TYR A 65 21.03 8.85 -15.57
N GLY A 66 21.34 10.15 -15.61
CA GLY A 66 21.73 10.93 -14.44
C GLY A 66 20.80 12.13 -14.34
N ILE A 67 20.34 12.44 -13.13
CA ILE A 67 19.63 13.70 -12.88
C ILE A 67 20.70 14.72 -12.48
N ASP A 68 20.92 15.71 -13.33
CA ASP A 68 21.71 16.87 -12.94
C ASP A 68 20.91 17.72 -11.95
N LYS A 69 21.38 17.74 -10.70
CA LYS A 69 20.75 18.52 -9.64
C LYS A 69 20.74 20.02 -9.96
N ALA A 70 21.71 20.53 -10.72
CA ALA A 70 21.74 21.94 -11.10
C ALA A 70 20.63 22.30 -12.11
N SER A 71 20.16 21.31 -12.88
CA SER A 71 19.07 21.45 -13.85
C SER A 71 17.68 21.33 -13.22
N VAL A 72 17.58 20.89 -11.97
CA VAL A 72 16.31 20.86 -11.22
C VAL A 72 16.05 22.28 -10.71
N PRO A 73 14.98 22.96 -11.13
CA PRO A 73 14.72 24.34 -10.73
C PRO A 73 14.38 24.38 -9.24
N PHE A 74 15.41 24.51 -8.41
CA PHE A 74 15.30 24.67 -6.96
C PHE A 74 14.51 25.91 -6.56
N ASN A 75 14.18 26.81 -7.48
CA ASN A 75 13.40 28.00 -7.23
C ASN A 75 11.89 27.81 -7.42
N ASP A 76 11.45 26.69 -8.00
CA ASP A 76 10.03 26.37 -8.10
C ASP A 76 9.55 25.75 -6.77
N GLU A 77 8.59 26.41 -6.11
CA GLU A 77 8.01 25.91 -4.86
C GLU A 77 7.42 24.50 -5.01
N ARG A 78 6.92 24.12 -6.19
CA ARG A 78 6.41 22.77 -6.46
C ARG A 78 7.52 21.73 -6.37
N VAL A 79 8.69 22.06 -6.90
CA VAL A 79 9.90 21.23 -6.87
C VAL A 79 10.49 21.20 -5.46
N LYS A 80 10.49 22.32 -4.72
CA LYS A 80 10.92 22.35 -3.31
C LYS A 80 10.02 21.48 -2.42
N THR A 81 8.70 21.52 -2.60
CA THR A 81 7.76 20.71 -1.81
C THR A 81 7.96 19.22 -2.08
N ALA A 82 8.05 18.82 -3.35
CA ALA A 82 8.34 17.43 -3.72
C ALA A 82 9.71 17.00 -3.14
N LEU A 83 10.77 17.77 -3.36
CA LEU A 83 12.12 17.43 -2.89
C LEU A 83 12.24 17.42 -1.35
N ARG A 84 11.52 18.27 -0.61
CA ARG A 84 11.51 18.25 0.87
C ARG A 84 10.94 16.95 1.43
N SER A 85 9.95 16.39 0.74
CA SER A 85 9.37 15.07 1.05
C SER A 85 10.33 13.92 0.74
N PHE A 86 11.26 14.08 -0.22
CA PHE A 86 12.19 13.04 -0.65
C PHE A 86 13.61 13.14 -0.05
N PHE A 87 14.08 14.31 0.38
CA PHE A 87 15.51 14.56 0.65
C PHE A 87 15.86 15.15 2.02
N THR A 88 14.91 15.37 2.94
CA THR A 88 15.30 15.79 4.31
C THR A 88 15.72 14.59 5.16
N PRO A 89 16.85 14.65 5.89
CA PRO A 89 17.23 13.60 6.85
C PRO A 89 16.14 13.31 7.89
N GLU A 90 15.31 14.30 8.19
CA GLU A 90 14.15 14.19 9.09
C GLU A 90 12.93 13.54 8.42
N SER A 91 12.70 13.74 7.10
CA SER A 91 11.73 12.92 6.33
C SER A 91 12.13 11.45 6.27
N SER A 92 13.43 11.16 6.44
CA SER A 92 13.94 9.79 6.54
C SER A 92 13.54 9.09 7.85
N ALA A 93 12.97 9.80 8.82
CA ALA A 93 12.31 9.20 9.99
C ALA A 93 10.83 8.84 9.72
N LYS A 94 10.21 9.40 8.66
CA LYS A 94 8.82 9.18 8.23
C LYS A 94 8.72 8.32 6.96
N ARG A 95 9.63 7.37 6.78
CA ARG A 95 9.90 6.55 5.56
C ARG A 95 8.75 5.77 4.91
N GLY A 96 7.50 5.90 5.34
CA GLY A 96 6.39 5.08 4.81
C GLY A 96 5.07 5.80 4.60
N TYR A 97 5.01 7.12 4.73
CA TYR A 97 3.75 7.87 4.76
C TYR A 97 3.69 9.02 3.74
N GLY A 98 4.36 8.89 2.60
CA GLY A 98 4.38 9.94 1.57
C GLY A 98 2.98 10.29 1.06
N TYR A 99 2.08 9.30 1.00
CA TYR A 99 0.68 9.47 0.61
C TYR A 99 -0.11 10.42 1.52
N LEU A 100 0.29 10.60 2.80
CA LEU A 100 -0.34 11.57 3.70
C LEU A 100 -0.13 13.03 3.24
N PHE A 101 0.79 13.25 2.31
CA PHE A 101 1.11 14.58 1.77
C PHE A 101 0.64 14.76 0.32
N ASN A 102 0.03 13.74 -0.28
CA ASN A 102 -0.56 13.86 -1.61
C ASN A 102 -1.74 14.83 -1.56
N ARG A 103 -1.97 15.55 -2.66
CA ARG A 103 -3.21 16.32 -2.80
C ARG A 103 -4.39 15.37 -2.91
N LEU A 104 -5.57 15.80 -2.48
CA LEU A 104 -6.79 14.99 -2.55
C LEU A 104 -7.08 14.49 -3.98
N GLU A 105 -6.87 15.35 -4.98
CA GLU A 105 -7.06 15.00 -6.40
C GLU A 105 -6.05 13.95 -6.89
N GLU A 106 -4.79 14.07 -6.48
CA GLU A 106 -3.73 13.10 -6.79
C GLU A 106 -3.99 11.75 -6.13
N ALA A 107 -4.36 11.77 -4.84
CA ALA A 107 -4.73 10.57 -4.11
C ALA A 107 -5.93 9.86 -4.75
N ALA A 108 -6.99 10.60 -5.11
CA ALA A 108 -8.16 10.05 -5.77
C ALA A 108 -7.83 9.42 -7.13
N GLU A 109 -6.90 10.01 -7.90
CA GLU A 109 -6.45 9.42 -9.16
C GLU A 109 -5.66 8.13 -8.95
N ILE A 110 -4.75 8.09 -7.98
CA ILE A 110 -3.98 6.89 -7.63
C ILE A 110 -4.91 5.76 -7.18
N GLU A 111 -5.87 6.07 -6.29
CA GLU A 111 -6.89 5.14 -5.82
C GLU A 111 -7.71 4.60 -6.99
N ARG A 112 -8.19 5.47 -7.89
CA ARG A 112 -8.93 5.06 -9.09
C ARG A 112 -8.14 4.13 -9.99
N ALA A 113 -6.86 4.42 -10.24
CA ALA A 113 -5.99 3.56 -11.04
C ALA A 113 -5.84 2.17 -10.40
N PHE A 114 -5.61 2.13 -9.09
CA PHE A 114 -5.46 0.86 -8.37
C PHE A 114 -6.76 0.06 -8.31
N GLU A 115 -7.91 0.71 -8.03
CA GLU A 115 -9.22 0.07 -8.05
C GLU A 115 -9.54 -0.54 -9.41
N SER A 116 -9.31 0.21 -10.49
CA SER A 116 -9.49 -0.27 -11.87
C SER A 116 -8.67 -1.54 -12.12
N GLU A 117 -7.42 -1.58 -11.63
CA GLU A 117 -6.59 -2.77 -11.77
C GLU A 117 -7.07 -3.94 -10.91
N LEU A 118 -7.49 -3.71 -9.67
CA LEU A 118 -8.07 -4.76 -8.82
C LEU A 118 -9.31 -5.38 -9.49
N ARG A 119 -10.20 -4.55 -10.03
CA ARG A 119 -11.39 -5.02 -10.76
C ARG A 119 -11.00 -5.82 -11.99
N ALA A 120 -10.03 -5.34 -12.75
CA ALA A 120 -9.56 -6.04 -13.94
C ALA A 120 -8.82 -7.35 -13.64
N ARG A 121 -8.35 -7.56 -12.40
CA ARG A 121 -7.76 -8.81 -11.91
C ARG A 121 -8.76 -9.73 -11.22
N ASP A 122 -10.05 -9.36 -11.13
CA ASP A 122 -11.04 -10.08 -10.31
C ASP A 122 -10.61 -10.20 -8.84
N ALA A 123 -9.87 -9.18 -8.37
CA ALA A 123 -9.32 -9.08 -7.01
C ALA A 123 -9.96 -7.94 -6.22
N PHE A 124 -10.85 -7.16 -6.84
CA PHE A 124 -11.64 -6.16 -6.15
C PHE A 124 -12.73 -6.87 -5.36
N LEU A 125 -12.73 -6.68 -4.04
CA LEU A 125 -13.75 -7.24 -3.17
C LEU A 125 -14.99 -6.36 -3.24
N ASP A 126 -15.94 -6.73 -4.09
CA ASP A 126 -17.29 -6.19 -4.07
C ASP A 126 -18.17 -7.02 -3.14
N GLY A 127 -18.68 -6.39 -2.09
CA GLY A 127 -19.58 -7.05 -1.16
C GLY A 127 -20.28 -6.02 -0.31
N ASP A 128 -21.56 -6.28 -0.02
CA ASP A 128 -22.22 -5.60 1.09
C ASP A 128 -21.38 -5.86 2.34
N THR A 129 -20.91 -4.80 2.99
CA THR A 129 -20.28 -4.91 4.30
C THR A 129 -21.30 -5.54 5.23
N ARG A 130 -21.22 -6.85 5.43
CA ARG A 130 -22.14 -7.55 6.32
C ARG A 130 -21.76 -7.14 7.73
N ALA A 131 -22.54 -6.23 8.29
CA ALA A 131 -22.50 -5.97 9.71
C ALA A 131 -22.65 -7.32 10.42
N LEU A 132 -21.58 -7.77 11.08
CA LEU A 132 -21.70 -8.89 11.99
C LEU A 132 -22.46 -8.37 13.21
N ASP A 133 -23.44 -9.13 13.68
CA ASP A 133 -24.08 -8.86 14.96
C ASP A 133 -23.00 -8.88 16.04
N CYS A 134 -22.56 -7.68 16.38
CA CYS A 134 -21.67 -7.39 17.47
C CYS A 134 -22.45 -7.62 18.77
N PRO A 135 -21.96 -8.44 19.71
CA PRO A 135 -22.68 -8.79 20.92
C PRO A 135 -22.72 -7.66 21.97
N HIS A 136 -22.62 -6.40 21.54
CA HIS A 136 -22.73 -5.22 22.39
C HIS A 136 -24.04 -4.48 22.10
N ASP A 137 -24.61 -3.84 23.12
CA ASP A 137 -25.94 -3.22 23.12
C ASP A 137 -26.09 -1.97 22.21
N ARG A 138 -25.21 -1.77 21.23
CA ARG A 138 -25.15 -0.64 20.29
C ARG A 138 -24.96 -1.13 18.86
N VAL A 139 -25.34 -0.29 17.88
CA VAL A 139 -25.32 -0.54 16.42
C VAL A 139 -23.90 -0.56 15.80
N GLY A 140 -22.85 -0.75 16.60
CA GLY A 140 -21.45 -0.84 16.15
C GLY A 140 -20.46 -0.39 17.24
N PRO A 141 -19.18 -0.80 17.15
CA PRO A 141 -18.16 -0.37 18.09
C PRO A 141 -17.89 1.14 17.97
N MET A 142 -17.57 1.82 19.07
CA MET A 142 -17.22 3.25 19.02
C MET A 142 -15.90 3.53 18.26
N VAL A 143 -14.98 2.56 18.24
CA VAL A 143 -13.68 2.69 17.58
C VAL A 143 -13.35 1.39 16.84
N THR A 144 -12.83 1.49 15.63
CA THR A 144 -12.27 0.36 14.89
C THR A 144 -10.76 0.53 14.78
N VAL A 145 -10.00 -0.48 15.21
CA VAL A 145 -8.53 -0.51 15.10
C VAL A 145 -8.16 -1.42 13.94
N VAL A 146 -7.73 -0.84 12.82
CA VAL A 146 -7.27 -1.60 11.66
C VAL A 146 -5.75 -1.79 11.75
N ILE A 147 -5.29 -3.04 11.64
CA ILE A 147 -3.87 -3.42 11.71
C ILE A 147 -3.48 -4.10 10.39
N PRO A 148 -2.99 -3.34 9.39
CA PRO A 148 -2.38 -3.94 8.21
C PRO A 148 -1.06 -4.60 8.61
N VAL A 149 -0.85 -5.84 8.18
CA VAL A 149 0.31 -6.64 8.55
C VAL A 149 0.82 -7.43 7.35
N TYR A 150 2.14 -7.50 7.17
CA TYR A 150 2.79 -8.34 6.17
C TYR A 150 4.15 -8.77 6.70
N ASN A 151 4.36 -10.08 6.84
CA ASN A 151 5.59 -10.71 7.35
C ASN A 151 6.09 -10.08 8.67
N ARG A 152 5.22 -10.14 9.70
CA ARG A 152 5.48 -9.63 11.06
C ARG A 152 5.12 -10.62 12.17
N ALA A 153 5.37 -11.91 11.99
CA ALA A 153 5.04 -12.94 12.99
C ALA A 153 5.60 -12.61 14.39
N ALA A 154 6.81 -12.04 14.45
CA ALA A 154 7.47 -11.65 15.70
C ALA A 154 6.82 -10.46 16.44
N TYR A 155 5.99 -9.65 15.75
CA TYR A 155 5.48 -8.37 16.29
C TYR A 155 3.96 -8.30 16.41
N VAL A 156 3.22 -9.02 15.55
CA VAL A 156 1.76 -8.92 15.46
C VAL A 156 1.08 -9.19 16.81
N CYS A 157 1.57 -10.19 17.56
CA CYS A 157 1.10 -10.50 18.91
C CYS A 157 1.27 -9.35 19.91
N ARG A 158 2.40 -8.62 19.85
CA ARG A 158 2.67 -7.50 20.75
C ARG A 158 1.80 -6.29 20.42
N ALA A 159 1.54 -6.05 19.12
CA ALA A 159 0.64 -5.00 18.68
C ALA A 159 -0.79 -5.27 19.18
N LEU A 160 -1.29 -6.50 19.01
CA LEU A 160 -2.59 -6.93 19.52
C LEU A 160 -2.70 -6.77 21.04
N GLU A 161 -1.70 -7.22 21.80
CA GLU A 161 -1.67 -7.03 23.25
C GLU A 161 -1.69 -5.57 23.66
N SER A 162 -1.00 -4.69 22.93
CA SER A 162 -0.96 -3.27 23.23
C SER A 162 -2.36 -2.65 23.15
N VAL A 163 -3.13 -3.01 22.12
CA VAL A 163 -4.50 -2.53 21.94
C VAL A 163 -5.42 -3.13 23.01
N LEU A 164 -5.32 -4.43 23.28
CA LEU A 164 -6.15 -5.12 24.27
C LEU A 164 -5.89 -4.71 25.73
N LYS A 165 -4.68 -4.24 26.05
CA LYS A 165 -4.33 -3.74 27.40
C LYS A 165 -4.92 -2.35 27.69
N GLY A 166 -5.49 -1.67 26.70
CA GLY A 166 -6.13 -0.37 26.86
C GLY A 166 -7.30 -0.38 27.87
N THR A 167 -7.59 0.80 28.42
CA THR A 167 -8.71 1.00 29.36
C THR A 167 -10.05 1.17 28.64
N PHE A 168 -10.04 1.70 27.42
CA PHE A 168 -11.21 1.77 26.56
C PHE A 168 -11.58 0.37 26.06
N ARG A 169 -12.86 0.02 26.01
CA ARG A 169 -13.33 -1.35 25.69
C ARG A 169 -14.37 -1.44 24.57
N ASP A 170 -14.89 -0.31 24.12
CA ASP A 170 -15.90 -0.24 23.06
C ASP A 170 -15.23 -0.12 21.68
N PHE A 171 -14.45 -1.15 21.31
CA PHE A 171 -13.71 -1.16 20.05
C PHE A 171 -13.62 -2.56 19.42
N GLU A 172 -13.41 -2.60 18.11
CA GLU A 172 -13.06 -3.82 17.37
C GLU A 172 -11.64 -3.75 16.82
N ILE A 173 -11.05 -4.92 16.50
CA ILE A 173 -9.76 -5.02 15.81
C ILE A 173 -9.95 -5.80 14.52
N ILE A 174 -9.57 -5.17 13.40
CA ILE A 174 -9.51 -5.82 12.08
C ILE A 174 -8.05 -5.98 11.72
N VAL A 175 -7.60 -7.22 11.46
CA VAL A 175 -6.22 -7.49 11.03
C VAL A 175 -6.24 -7.79 9.55
N VAL A 176 -5.60 -6.95 8.75
CA VAL A 176 -5.53 -7.12 7.30
C VAL A 176 -4.16 -7.69 6.95
N ASP A 177 -4.11 -8.99 6.67
CA ASP A 177 -2.87 -9.65 6.25
C ASP A 177 -2.64 -9.47 4.75
N GLY A 178 -1.46 -8.95 4.38
CA GLY A 178 -1.05 -8.70 3.00
C GLY A 178 -0.52 -9.93 2.26
N GLY A 179 -0.89 -11.14 2.65
CA GLY A 179 -0.37 -12.39 2.07
C GLY A 179 0.96 -12.82 2.70
N SER A 180 1.06 -12.78 4.03
CA SER A 180 2.27 -13.17 4.76
C SER A 180 2.62 -14.66 4.56
N THR A 181 3.92 -14.95 4.55
CA THR A 181 4.47 -16.31 4.42
C THR A 181 5.36 -16.72 5.60
N ASP A 182 5.48 -15.86 6.62
CA ASP A 182 6.40 -16.03 7.76
C ASP A 182 5.75 -16.59 9.03
N GLY A 183 4.50 -17.06 8.96
CA GLY A 183 3.75 -17.50 10.14
C GLY A 183 2.91 -16.39 10.83
N THR A 184 2.78 -15.21 10.21
CA THR A 184 1.99 -14.10 10.77
C THR A 184 0.53 -14.49 11.00
N VAL A 185 -0.10 -15.14 10.02
CA VAL A 185 -1.52 -15.51 10.07
C VAL A 185 -1.77 -16.51 11.21
N GLU A 186 -0.94 -17.54 11.32
CA GLU A 186 -1.00 -18.55 12.38
C GLU A 186 -0.85 -17.93 13.77
N SER A 187 0.06 -16.95 13.90
CA SER A 187 0.28 -16.23 15.15
C SER A 187 -0.98 -15.47 15.61
N VAL A 188 -1.78 -14.95 14.67
CA VAL A 188 -3.07 -14.30 14.95
C VAL A 188 -4.16 -15.33 15.27
N LEU A 189 -4.26 -16.40 14.49
CA LEU A 189 -5.31 -17.43 14.62
C LEU A 189 -5.20 -18.24 15.91
N VAL A 190 -4.00 -18.65 16.32
CA VAL A 190 -3.79 -19.38 17.59
C VAL A 190 -4.34 -18.59 18.79
N ARG A 191 -4.25 -17.26 18.71
CA ARG A 191 -4.71 -16.36 19.77
C ARG A 191 -6.23 -16.14 19.77
N LYS A 192 -6.89 -16.35 18.63
CA LYS A 192 -8.37 -16.38 18.52
C LYS A 192 -8.97 -17.51 19.36
N THR A 193 -8.26 -18.64 19.49
CA THR A 193 -8.68 -19.81 20.29
C THR A 193 -8.49 -19.61 21.79
N ILE A 194 -7.46 -18.86 22.22
CA ILE A 194 -7.11 -18.70 23.64
C ILE A 194 -8.02 -17.68 24.35
N ASN A 195 -8.61 -16.71 23.62
CA ASN A 195 -9.46 -15.65 24.19
C ASN A 195 -10.97 -15.98 24.24
N GLN A 196 -11.40 -17.22 23.98
CA GLN A 196 -12.82 -17.59 24.13
C GLN A 196 -13.29 -17.72 25.59
N CYS A 197 -12.38 -17.64 26.58
CA CYS A 197 -12.73 -17.54 27.99
C CYS A 197 -12.49 -16.10 28.50
N ALA A 198 -13.45 -15.19 28.31
CA ALA A 198 -13.97 -14.25 29.32
C ALA A 198 -14.56 -12.92 28.78
N THR A 199 -14.36 -12.50 27.52
CA THR A 199 -15.03 -11.28 26.97
C THR A 199 -14.88 -11.24 25.43
N PRO A 200 -15.89 -10.84 24.63
CA PRO A 200 -15.86 -11.08 23.19
C PRO A 200 -15.06 -10.00 22.46
N ALA A 201 -13.74 -10.17 22.33
CA ALA A 201 -12.97 -9.53 21.27
C ALA A 201 -12.88 -10.52 20.10
N ARG A 202 -13.63 -10.29 19.03
CA ARG A 202 -13.56 -11.09 17.80
C ARG A 202 -12.63 -10.42 16.80
N PHE A 203 -11.73 -11.23 16.24
CA PHE A 203 -10.88 -10.87 15.10
C PHE A 203 -11.57 -11.31 13.82
N GLN A 204 -11.85 -10.38 12.91
CA GLN A 204 -12.21 -10.67 11.51
C GLN A 204 -10.94 -10.75 10.69
#